data_AF-B4DB62-F1
#
_entry.id   AF-B4DB62-F1
#
_cell.length_a   1.000
_cell.length_b   1.000
_cell.length_c   1.000
_cell.angle_alpha   90.00
_cell.angle_beta   90.00
_cell.angle_gamma   90.00
#
_symmetry.space_group_name_H-M   'P 1'
#
loop_
_entity.id
_entity.type
_entity.pdbx_description
1 polymer ?
#
loop_
_entity_poly.entity_id
_entity_poly.type
_entity_poly.pdbx_seq_one_letter_code
_entity_poly.pdbx_strand_id
1 'polypeptide(L)'
;MLGALQVQRGLAALVDGGRSFDPGSYDAAVLPRLLTVFCETPEQSVKVTDLLLRDGNLPLVLLDLQTMPLRRIGRIPASTWHRFQRLVERSGTALVVMTPQPIVEAARVRITLRSNWNLSALTQPRDELCESLHAQVYRRGRQIQPLEEVHVRTA
;
A
#
# COMPACT_ATOMS: atom_id res chain seq x y z
N MET A 1 4.53 -0.57 7.27
CA MET A 1 3.35 -1.07 6.52
C MET A 1 2.31 -1.74 7.42
N LEU A 2 2.68 -2.73 8.24
CA LEU A 2 1.71 -3.54 9.01
C LEU A 2 1.35 -3.01 10.41
N GLY A 3 1.88 -1.87 10.86
CA GLY A 3 1.62 -1.32 12.19
C GLY A 3 0.12 -1.10 12.49
N ALA A 4 -0.68 -0.77 11.47
CA ALA A 4 -2.13 -0.67 11.62
C ALA A 4 -2.80 -1.98 12.07
N LEU A 5 -2.24 -3.14 11.71
CA LEU A 5 -2.76 -4.46 12.12
C LEU A 5 -2.48 -4.77 13.58
N GLN A 6 -1.39 -4.22 14.14
CA GLN A 6 -1.08 -4.34 15.57
C GLN A 6 -2.12 -3.58 16.40
N VAL A 7 -2.51 -2.39 15.95
CA VAL A 7 -3.43 -1.50 16.67
C VAL A 7 -4.88 -1.95 16.56
N GLN A 8 -5.34 -2.36 15.37
CA GLN A 8 -6.76 -2.62 15.12
C GLN A 8 -7.21 -4.07 15.33
N ARG A 9 -6.28 -5.03 15.57
CA ARG A 9 -6.56 -6.48 15.68
C ARG A 9 -7.35 -7.10 14.50
N GLY A 10 -7.47 -6.41 13.37
CA GLY A 10 -8.21 -6.86 12.18
C GLY A 10 -7.42 -7.80 11.28
N LEU A 11 -8.13 -8.50 10.39
CA LEU A 11 -7.53 -9.28 9.30
C LEU A 11 -7.15 -8.36 8.13
N ALA A 12 -6.11 -8.71 7.40
CA ALA A 12 -5.76 -8.05 6.15
C ALA A 12 -5.20 -9.01 5.11
N ALA A 13 -5.22 -8.58 3.85
CA ALA A 13 -4.44 -9.21 2.81
C ALA A 13 -3.31 -8.31 2.32
N LEU A 14 -2.17 -8.91 2.01
CA LEU A 14 -1.08 -8.31 1.25
C LEU A 14 -0.94 -9.05 -0.08
N VAL A 15 -1.22 -8.35 -1.17
CA VAL A 15 -0.91 -8.78 -2.54
C VAL A 15 0.45 -8.21 -2.89
N ASP A 16 1.49 -9.04 -2.87
CA ASP A 16 2.88 -8.63 -3.09
C ASP A 16 3.31 -8.97 -4.53
N GLY A 17 3.41 -7.94 -5.37
CA GLY A 17 3.75 -8.08 -6.77
C GLY A 17 5.25 -8.27 -7.06
N GLY A 18 6.15 -7.96 -6.13
CA GLY A 18 7.59 -8.09 -6.39
C GLY A 18 8.30 -9.05 -5.46
N ARG A 19 7.55 -9.77 -4.62
CA ARG A 19 8.08 -10.73 -3.64
C ARG A 19 9.10 -10.07 -2.71
N SER A 20 8.88 -8.81 -2.38
CA SER A 20 9.72 -8.03 -1.48
C SER A 20 9.27 -8.09 -0.02
N PHE A 21 8.11 -8.70 0.26
CA PHE A 21 7.65 -8.89 1.62
C PHE A 21 8.54 -9.90 2.36
N ASP A 22 9.18 -9.43 3.42
CA ASP A 22 9.92 -10.23 4.38
C ASP A 22 9.09 -10.39 5.66
N PRO A 23 8.62 -11.59 6.03
CA PRO A 23 7.89 -11.81 7.27
C PRO A 23 8.75 -11.63 8.53
N GLY A 24 10.06 -11.91 8.46
CA GLY A 24 10.97 -11.83 9.62
C GLY A 24 11.22 -10.40 10.10
N SER A 25 10.83 -9.44 9.27
CA SER A 25 10.87 -8.01 9.51
C SER A 25 9.77 -7.47 10.42
N TYR A 26 8.82 -8.30 10.86
CA TYR A 26 7.64 -7.91 11.62
C TYR A 26 7.42 -8.80 12.84
N ASP A 27 6.68 -8.29 13.83
CA ASP A 27 6.27 -9.07 14.99
C ASP A 27 5.43 -10.29 14.56
N ALA A 28 5.84 -11.47 15.06
CA ALA A 28 5.17 -12.74 14.80
C ALA A 28 3.69 -12.73 15.22
N ALA A 29 3.27 -11.89 16.17
CA ALA A 29 1.88 -11.74 16.57
C ALA A 29 0.96 -11.15 15.47
N VAL A 30 1.54 -10.49 14.46
CA VAL A 30 0.80 -9.87 13.34
C VAL A 30 0.56 -10.86 12.21
N LEU A 31 1.53 -11.74 11.94
CA LEU A 31 1.54 -12.62 10.77
C LEU A 31 0.30 -13.53 10.66
N PRO A 32 -0.26 -14.11 11.76
CA PRO A 32 -1.47 -14.92 11.67
C PRO A 32 -2.71 -14.17 11.18
N ARG A 33 -2.69 -12.84 11.18
CA ARG A 33 -3.79 -11.98 10.71
C ARG A 33 -3.59 -11.47 9.29
N LEU A 34 -2.50 -11.85 8.64
CA LEU A 34 -2.13 -11.39 7.31
C LEU A 34 -2.22 -12.53 6.29
N LEU A 35 -3.16 -12.44 5.36
CA LEU A 35 -3.18 -13.27 4.15
C LEU A 35 -2.22 -12.69 3.13
N THR A 36 -1.06 -13.32 2.94
CA THR A 36 -0.10 -12.89 1.91
C THR A 36 -0.28 -13.69 0.63
N VAL A 37 -0.40 -12.99 -0.50
CA VAL A 37 -0.45 -13.58 -1.84
C VAL A 37 0.69 -13.01 -2.67
N PHE A 38 1.66 -13.85 -3.00
CA PHE A 38 2.79 -13.49 -3.84
C PHE A 38 2.39 -13.59 -5.31
N CYS A 39 2.63 -12.52 -6.06
CA CYS A 39 2.35 -12.41 -7.48
C CYS A 39 3.63 -12.11 -8.26
N GLU A 40 3.69 -12.55 -9.51
CA GLU A 40 4.85 -12.33 -10.39
C GLU A 40 4.59 -11.28 -11.47
N THR A 41 3.30 -11.00 -11.75
CA THR A 41 2.89 -10.04 -12.78
C THR A 41 1.84 -9.06 -12.29
N PRO A 42 1.79 -7.83 -12.86
CA PRO A 42 0.78 -6.85 -12.48
C PRO A 42 -0.63 -7.38 -12.75
N GLU A 43 -0.83 -8.15 -13.81
CA GLU A 43 -2.11 -8.76 -14.17
C GLU A 43 -2.57 -9.76 -13.10
N GLN A 44 -1.65 -10.60 -12.59
CA GLN A 44 -1.94 -11.50 -11.49
C GLN A 44 -2.27 -10.71 -10.21
N SER A 45 -1.48 -9.68 -9.89
CA SER A 45 -1.69 -8.82 -8.72
C SER A 45 -3.05 -8.13 -8.77
N VAL A 46 -3.44 -7.59 -9.92
CA VAL A 46 -4.76 -7.00 -10.18
C VAL A 46 -5.86 -8.05 -10.05
N LYS A 47 -5.68 -9.25 -10.62
CA LYS A 47 -6.68 -10.32 -10.54
C LYS A 47 -6.93 -10.77 -9.10
N VAL A 48 -5.87 -11.00 -8.33
CA VAL A 48 -5.96 -11.38 -6.91
C VAL A 48 -6.64 -10.26 -6.12
N THR A 49 -6.23 -9.01 -6.34
CA THR A 49 -6.85 -7.86 -5.67
C THR A 49 -8.34 -7.77 -5.98
N ASP A 50 -8.74 -7.96 -7.26
CA ASP A 50 -10.16 -7.97 -7.65
C ASP A 50 -10.96 -9.06 -6.92
N LEU A 51 -10.41 -10.26 -6.79
CA LEU A 51 -11.06 -11.37 -6.08
C LEU A 51 -11.25 -11.03 -4.59
N LEU A 52 -10.21 -10.53 -3.93
CA LEU A 52 -10.27 -10.16 -2.51
C LEU A 52 -11.26 -9.02 -2.25
N LEU A 53 -11.31 -8.01 -3.13
CA LEU A 53 -12.24 -6.89 -3.00
C LEU A 53 -13.70 -7.30 -3.27
N ARG A 54 -13.93 -8.31 -4.14
CA ARG A 54 -15.27 -8.85 -4.40
C ARG A 54 -15.77 -9.72 -3.25
N ASP A 55 -14.88 -10.47 -2.61
CA ASP A 55 -15.19 -11.26 -1.43
C ASP A 55 -15.62 -10.34 -0.26
N GLY A 56 -14.90 -9.24 -0.05
CA GLY A 56 -15.32 -8.18 0.86
C GLY A 56 -15.20 -8.51 2.36
N ASN A 57 -14.70 -9.69 2.73
CA ASN A 57 -14.55 -10.09 4.14
C ASN A 57 -13.28 -9.55 4.80
N LEU A 58 -12.38 -8.93 4.03
CA LEU A 58 -11.15 -8.33 4.54
C LEU A 58 -11.34 -6.81 4.70
N PRO A 59 -11.20 -6.26 5.91
CA PRO A 59 -11.34 -4.82 6.14
C PRO A 59 -10.17 -4.03 5.54
N LEU A 60 -9.02 -4.66 5.28
CA LEU A 60 -7.85 -4.04 4.67
C LEU A 60 -7.21 -4.95 3.61
N VAL A 61 -7.01 -4.40 2.41
CA VAL A 61 -6.22 -5.01 1.34
C VAL A 61 -5.07 -4.07 0.98
N LEU A 62 -3.86 -4.59 1.03
CA LEU A 62 -2.63 -3.93 0.63
C LEU A 62 -2.20 -4.51 -0.72
N LEU A 63 -2.00 -3.66 -1.72
CA LEU A 63 -1.45 -4.03 -3.02
C LEU A 63 -0.07 -3.38 -3.15
N ASP A 64 0.98 -4.20 -3.04
CA ASP A 64 2.36 -3.75 -3.21
C ASP A 64 2.85 -3.98 -4.64
N LEU A 65 3.16 -2.89 -5.33
CA LEU A 65 3.70 -2.87 -6.68
C LEU A 65 5.02 -2.10 -6.75
N GLN A 66 5.62 -1.71 -5.61
CA GLN A 66 6.77 -0.79 -5.57
C GLN A 66 8.03 -1.36 -6.24
N THR A 67 8.21 -2.67 -6.18
CA THR A 67 9.38 -3.38 -6.72
C THR A 67 9.14 -3.89 -8.15
N MET A 68 7.95 -3.65 -8.72
CA MET A 68 7.66 -4.02 -10.10
C MET A 68 8.15 -2.97 -11.11
N PRO A 69 8.57 -3.38 -12.33
CA PRO A 69 8.98 -2.43 -13.36
C PRO A 69 7.83 -1.51 -13.80
N LEU A 70 8.05 -0.18 -13.77
CA LEU A 70 7.05 0.82 -14.17
C LEU A 70 6.40 0.56 -15.52
N ARG A 71 7.16 0.09 -16.51
CA ARG A 71 6.64 -0.27 -17.85
C ARG A 71 5.57 -1.35 -17.81
N ARG A 72 5.63 -2.27 -16.83
CA ARG A 72 4.63 -3.33 -16.65
C ARG A 72 3.41 -2.79 -15.90
N ILE A 73 3.63 -2.05 -14.80
CA ILE A 73 2.54 -1.51 -13.99
C ILE A 73 1.71 -0.47 -14.79
N GLY A 74 2.37 0.34 -15.62
CA GLY A 74 1.70 1.33 -16.48
C GLY A 74 0.79 0.74 -17.56
N ARG A 75 0.81 -0.59 -17.78
CA ARG A 75 -0.13 -1.28 -18.67
C ARG A 75 -1.46 -1.64 -17.99
N ILE A 76 -1.57 -1.49 -16.67
CA ILE A 76 -2.83 -1.71 -15.96
C ILE A 76 -3.84 -0.68 -16.48
N PRO A 77 -4.98 -1.13 -17.05
CA PRO A 77 -5.98 -0.20 -17.58
C PRO A 77 -6.55 0.70 -16.47
N ALA A 78 -6.71 2.00 -16.73
CA ALA A 78 -7.29 2.95 -15.77
C ALA A 78 -8.68 2.52 -15.25
N SER A 79 -9.47 1.84 -16.07
CA SER A 79 -10.76 1.25 -15.70
C SER A 79 -10.66 0.26 -14.53
N THR A 80 -9.51 -0.39 -14.35
CA THR A 80 -9.23 -1.26 -13.21
C THR A 80 -9.31 -0.50 -11.89
N TRP A 81 -8.68 0.67 -11.82
CA TRP A 81 -8.65 1.50 -10.61
C TRP A 81 -10.06 2.02 -10.26
N HIS A 82 -10.83 2.44 -11.26
CA HIS A 82 -12.22 2.84 -11.06
C HIS A 82 -13.11 1.69 -10.60
N ARG A 83 -12.87 0.47 -11.11
CA ARG A 83 -13.58 -0.72 -10.67
C ARG A 83 -13.25 -1.04 -9.21
N PHE A 84 -11.98 -0.98 -8.81
CA PHE A 84 -11.58 -1.18 -7.42
C PHE A 84 -12.22 -0.15 -6.49
N GLN A 85 -12.25 1.12 -6.89
CA GLN A 85 -12.94 2.18 -6.16
C GLN A 85 -14.41 1.80 -5.87
N ARG A 86 -15.14 1.30 -6.87
CA ARG A 86 -16.54 0.87 -6.68
C ARG A 86 -16.67 -0.35 -5.77
N LEU A 87 -15.71 -1.28 -5.81
CA LEU A 87 -15.74 -2.44 -4.92
C LEU A 87 -15.53 -2.03 -3.46
N VAL A 88 -14.53 -1.19 -3.18
CA VAL A 88 -14.26 -0.69 -1.81
C VAL A 88 -15.39 0.16 -1.25
N GLU A 89 -16.04 0.99 -2.09
CA GLU A 89 -17.20 1.79 -1.67
C GLU A 89 -18.40 0.91 -1.29
N ARG A 90 -18.51 -0.29 -1.86
CA ARG A 90 -19.62 -1.22 -1.58
C ARG A 90 -19.35 -2.11 -0.35
N SER A 91 -18.12 -2.58 -0.16
CA SER A 91 -17.79 -3.51 0.93
C SER A 91 -17.35 -2.81 2.21
N GLY A 92 -16.92 -1.54 2.13
CA GLY A 92 -16.27 -0.85 3.26
C GLY A 92 -14.81 -1.28 3.48
N THR A 93 -14.26 -2.15 2.62
CA THR A 93 -12.84 -2.53 2.63
C THR A 93 -11.96 -1.31 2.33
N ALA A 94 -10.91 -1.09 3.12
CA ALA A 94 -9.86 -0.16 2.76
C ALA A 94 -8.88 -0.83 1.77
N LEU A 95 -8.63 -0.18 0.63
CA LEU A 95 -7.57 -0.58 -0.31
C LEU A 95 -6.43 0.44 -0.26
N VAL A 96 -5.22 -0.03 0.02
CA VAL A 96 -3.99 0.75 -0.11
C VAL A 96 -3.17 0.17 -1.26
N VAL A 97 -2.82 1.02 -2.22
CA VAL A 97 -1.98 0.64 -3.36
C VAL A 97 -0.66 1.39 -3.25
N MET A 98 0.45 0.66 -3.22
CA MET A 98 1.80 1.22 -3.12
C MET A 98 2.50 1.07 -4.46
N THR A 99 2.91 2.18 -5.04
CA THR A 99 3.50 2.24 -6.38
C THR A 99 4.71 3.20 -6.38
N PRO A 100 5.70 2.99 -7.27
CA PRO A 100 6.85 3.90 -7.35
C PRO A 100 6.49 5.27 -7.96
N GLN A 101 5.34 5.37 -8.64
CA GLN A 101 4.84 6.58 -9.29
C GLN A 101 3.32 6.70 -9.11
N PRO A 102 2.73 7.91 -9.22
CA PRO A 102 1.31 8.15 -8.95
C PRO A 102 0.39 7.71 -10.10
N ILE A 103 0.26 6.39 -10.33
CA ILE A 103 -0.48 5.80 -11.46
C ILE A 103 -1.94 5.44 -11.15
N VAL A 104 -2.37 5.51 -9.89
CA VAL A 104 -3.73 5.17 -9.46
C VAL A 104 -4.60 6.41 -9.56
N GLU A 105 -5.34 6.54 -10.65
CA GLU A 105 -6.18 7.73 -10.96
C GLU A 105 -7.41 7.84 -10.06
N ALA A 106 -7.99 6.71 -9.68
CA ALA A 106 -9.20 6.64 -8.86
C ALA A 106 -8.95 6.88 -7.37
N ALA A 107 -7.69 7.10 -6.94
CA ALA A 107 -7.34 7.24 -5.54
C ALA A 107 -8.06 8.44 -4.88
N ARG A 108 -8.76 8.19 -3.77
CA ARG A 108 -9.41 9.24 -2.96
C ARG A 108 -8.39 10.05 -2.17
N VAL A 109 -7.37 9.36 -1.67
CA VAL A 109 -6.23 9.94 -0.95
C VAL A 109 -4.97 9.42 -1.61
N ARG A 110 -4.01 10.31 -1.85
CA ARG A 110 -2.67 9.97 -2.31
C ARG A 110 -1.67 10.46 -1.28
N ILE A 111 -0.79 9.57 -0.86
CA ILE A 111 0.30 9.88 0.06
C ILE A 111 1.59 9.68 -0.72
N THR A 112 2.37 10.74 -0.87
CA THR A 112 3.71 10.68 -1.46
C THR A 112 4.71 10.68 -0.32
N LEU A 113 5.53 9.64 -0.24
CA LEU A 113 6.62 9.55 0.73
C LEU A 113 7.93 9.95 0.04
N ARG A 114 8.71 10.81 0.68
CA ARG A 114 10.05 11.20 0.24
C ARG A 114 11.05 10.92 1.35
N SER A 115 12.21 10.43 0.97
CA SER A 115 13.39 10.33 1.83
C SER A 115 14.59 10.93 1.12
N ASN A 116 15.58 11.34 1.91
CA ASN A 116 16.91 11.75 1.45
C ASN A 116 17.98 10.73 1.89
N TRP A 117 17.57 9.48 2.07
CA TRP A 117 18.44 8.42 2.56
C TRP A 117 19.57 8.12 1.59
N ASN A 118 20.75 7.87 2.16
CA ASN A 118 21.92 7.38 1.45
C ASN A 118 22.29 5.98 2.00
N LEU A 119 23.42 5.42 1.57
CA LEU A 119 23.83 4.07 1.97
C LEU A 119 23.98 3.89 3.50
N SER A 120 24.25 4.96 4.26
CA SER A 120 24.31 4.90 5.73
C SER A 120 22.97 4.55 6.37
N ALA A 121 21.86 4.77 5.67
CA ALA A 121 20.53 4.40 6.15
C ALA A 121 20.37 2.89 6.31
N LEU A 122 21.17 2.07 5.62
CA LEU A 122 21.11 0.60 5.73
C LEU A 122 21.44 0.08 7.13
N THR A 123 22.18 0.86 7.93
CA THR A 123 22.56 0.51 9.30
C THR A 123 21.67 1.17 10.35
N GLN A 124 20.74 2.03 9.95
CA GLN A 124 19.86 2.72 10.87
C GLN A 124 18.64 1.85 11.25
N PRO A 125 18.17 1.94 12.51
CA PRO A 125 16.90 1.37 12.92
C PRO A 125 15.73 1.85 12.04
N ARG A 126 14.75 0.99 11.80
CA ARG A 126 13.64 1.28 10.89
C ARG A 126 12.69 2.36 11.39
N ASP A 127 12.51 2.45 12.70
CA ASP A 127 11.78 3.50 13.40
C ASP A 127 12.43 4.87 13.17
N GLU A 128 13.75 4.99 13.34
CA GLU A 128 14.49 6.23 13.02
C GLU A 128 14.33 6.61 11.54
N LEU A 129 14.45 5.63 10.63
CA LEU A 129 14.21 5.86 9.22
C LEU A 129 12.78 6.35 9.00
N CYS A 130 11.78 5.68 9.58
CA CYS A 130 10.38 6.07 9.44
C CYS A 130 10.13 7.51 9.91
N GLU A 131 10.71 7.95 11.02
CA GLU A 131 10.59 9.32 11.52
C GLU A 131 11.16 10.37 10.55
N SER A 132 12.19 10.01 9.80
CA SER A 132 12.80 10.87 8.77
C SER A 132 12.03 10.91 7.43
N LEU A 133 10.93 10.15 7.29
CA LEU A 133 10.09 10.20 6.09
C LEU A 133 9.22 11.45 6.06
N HIS A 134 9.30 12.19 4.95
CA HIS A 134 8.41 13.31 4.67
C HIS A 134 7.20 12.81 3.87
N ALA A 135 6.01 12.89 4.47
CA ALA A 135 4.76 12.54 3.81
C ALA A 135 4.02 13.79 3.31
N GLN A 136 3.63 13.78 2.03
CA GLN A 136 2.75 14.76 1.43
C GLN A 136 1.42 14.10 1.09
N VAL A 137 0.32 14.63 1.61
CA VAL A 137 -1.01 14.02 1.45
C VAL A 137 -1.89 14.88 0.53
N TYR A 138 -2.44 14.26 -0.51
CA TYR A 138 -3.36 14.88 -1.47
C TYR A 138 -4.73 14.20 -1.39
N ARG A 139 -5.81 14.99 -1.41
CA ARG A 139 -7.19 14.46 -1.45
C ARG A 139 -7.86 14.84 -2.77
N ARG A 140 -8.58 13.90 -3.38
CA ARG A 140 -9.32 14.17 -4.61
C ARG A 140 -10.53 15.07 -4.32
N GLY A 141 -10.70 16.17 -5.07
CA GLY A 141 -11.90 17.03 -5.06
C GLY A 141 -11.86 18.28 -4.15
N ARG A 142 -11.04 18.29 -3.10
CA ARG A 142 -10.59 19.54 -2.44
C ARG A 142 -9.19 19.76 -2.98
N GLN A 143 -9.00 20.79 -3.81
CA GLN A 143 -7.73 21.34 -4.33
C GLN A 143 -6.48 20.45 -4.13
N ILE A 144 -5.80 20.05 -5.21
CA ILE A 144 -4.49 19.34 -5.16
C ILE A 144 -3.45 20.26 -4.49
N GLN A 145 -3.58 20.44 -3.19
CA GLN A 145 -2.71 21.14 -2.28
C GLN A 145 -2.25 20.07 -1.30
N PRO A 146 -0.95 20.03 -0.99
CA PRO A 146 -0.49 19.19 0.10
C PRO A 146 -1.27 19.57 1.36
N LEU A 147 -1.94 18.61 1.97
CA LEU A 147 -2.14 18.70 3.42
C LEU A 147 -0.73 18.60 4.02
N GLU A 148 -0.45 19.47 4.99
CA GLU A 148 0.80 19.68 5.74
C GLU A 148 1.80 18.50 5.76
N GLU A 149 3.09 18.79 5.79
CA GLU A 149 4.12 17.74 5.97
C GLU A 149 3.87 16.97 7.27
N VAL A 150 3.42 15.73 7.12
CA VAL A 150 3.21 14.83 8.26
C VAL A 150 4.49 14.04 8.46
N HIS A 151 5.12 14.21 9.62
CA HIS A 151 6.18 13.30 10.06
C HIS A 151 5.54 11.95 10.39
N VAL A 152 6.04 10.88 9.78
CA VAL A 152 5.55 9.53 10.04
C VAL A 152 5.99 9.13 11.45
N ARG A 153 5.10 9.28 12.43
CA ARG A 153 5.34 8.79 13.79
C ARG A 153 5.06 7.30 13.84
N THR A 154 6.05 6.52 14.24
CA THR A 154 5.89 5.12 14.61
C THR A 154 5.19 5.06 15.98
N ALA A 155 4.15 4.23 16.10
CA ALA A 155 3.43 3.95 17.35
C ALA A 155 3.66 2.48 17.74
#